data_AF-A0A3N2DDC0-F1
#
_entry.id   AF-A0A3N2DDC0-F1
#
_cell.length_a   1.000
_cell.length_b   1.000
_cell.length_c   1.000
_cell.angle_alpha   90.00
_cell.angle_beta   90.00
_cell.angle_gamma   90.00
#
_symmetry.space_group_name_H-M   'P 1'
#
loop_
_entity.id
_entity.type
_entity.pdbx_description
1 polymer ?
#
loop_
_entity_poly.entity_id
_entity_poly.type
_entity_poly.pdbx_seq_one_letter_code
_entity_poly.pdbx_strand_id
1 'polypeptide(L)'
;MSVDDRLTCELCGRRYANLGGHVVRSHAMTVREYQLMHGLPVSRGLVSDSLRARHAARQRRIMAGPEGERLQAGIADKAGAAAVRDPEVMRRAAVARAPQAAPKIAATLRAKVPPLVCVVCGREHRPGDRRTLTCSPECRSTWQAQRVARGPRDPDRVARMRAMREAGASYAEIGRAYGITGQTVRHHLTQA
;
A
#
# COMPACT_ATOMS: atom_id res chain seq x y z
N MET A 1 -5.10 6.57 33.16
CA MET A 1 -4.12 5.71 32.44
C MET A 1 -4.32 5.95 30.95
N SER A 2 -3.28 6.37 30.23
CA SER A 2 -3.39 6.85 28.84
C SER A 2 -3.86 5.73 27.90
N VAL A 3 -4.93 6.01 27.16
CA VAL A 3 -5.78 5.06 26.41
C VAL A 3 -5.15 4.61 25.07
N ASP A 4 -3.93 5.06 24.77
CA ASP A 4 -3.27 4.79 23.50
C ASP A 4 -1.89 4.12 23.69
N ASP A 5 -1.83 2.81 23.39
CA ASP A 5 -0.64 1.93 23.38
C ASP A 5 0.21 2.12 22.10
N ARG A 6 -0.21 2.94 21.15
CA ARG A 6 0.55 3.13 19.91
C ARG A 6 1.92 3.76 20.15
N LEU A 7 2.92 3.22 19.44
CA LEU A 7 4.29 3.69 19.44
C LEU A 7 4.42 4.91 18.53
N THR A 8 5.18 5.92 18.97
CA THR A 8 5.48 7.12 18.17
C THR A 8 6.68 6.85 17.26
N CYS A 9 6.58 7.30 16.01
CA CYS A 9 7.71 7.36 15.09
C CYS A 9 8.48 8.66 15.34
N GLU A 10 9.78 8.58 15.66
CA GLU A 10 10.61 9.76 15.94
C GLU A 10 10.93 10.57 14.68
N LEU A 11 10.82 9.96 13.49
CA LEU A 11 11.08 10.63 12.21
C LEU A 11 9.89 11.50 11.74
N CYS A 12 8.65 11.11 12.07
CA CYS A 12 7.46 11.82 11.58
C CYS A 12 6.44 12.20 12.66
N GLY A 13 6.69 11.87 13.92
CA GLY A 13 5.85 12.19 15.08
C GLY A 13 4.50 11.44 15.15
N ARG A 14 4.19 10.58 14.17
CA ARG A 14 2.89 9.88 14.11
C ARG A 14 2.91 8.59 14.94
N ARG A 15 1.72 8.17 15.39
CA ARG A 15 1.54 7.02 16.28
C ARG A 15 1.01 5.79 15.54
N TYR A 16 1.65 4.63 15.74
CA TYR A 16 1.35 3.39 15.05
C TYR A 16 1.28 2.18 15.99
N ALA A 17 0.36 1.25 15.71
CA ALA A 17 0.36 -0.06 16.37
C ALA A 17 1.48 -0.98 15.84
N ASN A 18 1.91 -0.78 14.59
CA ASN A 18 3.03 -1.46 13.96
C ASN A 18 4.00 -0.42 13.39
N LEU A 19 4.92 0.03 14.24
CA LEU A 19 5.93 1.03 13.86
C LEU A 19 6.95 0.43 12.89
N GLY A 20 7.39 -0.81 13.10
CA GLY A 20 8.37 -1.44 12.20
C GLY A 20 7.89 -1.53 10.75
N GLY A 21 6.62 -1.89 10.54
CA GLY A 21 6.02 -1.90 9.20
C GLY A 21 5.82 -0.50 8.60
N HIS A 22 5.70 0.55 9.42
CA HIS A 22 5.65 1.93 8.95
C HIS A 22 7.02 2.42 8.51
N VAL A 23 8.06 2.20 9.33
CA VAL A 23 9.45 2.59 9.06
C VAL A 23 9.91 2.10 7.67
N VAL A 24 9.70 0.81 7.38
CA VAL A 24 10.08 0.22 6.08
C VAL A 24 9.34 0.86 4.91
N ARG A 25 8.06 1.20 5.07
CA ARG A 25 7.22 1.73 3.98
C ARG A 25 7.34 3.24 3.78
N SER A 26 7.65 3.98 4.83
CA SER A 26 7.57 5.44 4.85
C SER A 26 8.92 6.13 4.94
N HIS A 27 9.96 5.43 5.41
CA HIS A 27 11.30 5.99 5.63
C HIS A 27 12.41 5.24 4.90
N ALA A 28 12.07 4.29 4.02
CA ALA A 28 13.01 3.55 3.16
C ALA A 28 14.22 2.96 3.91
N MET A 29 14.02 2.56 5.17
CA MET A 29 15.05 1.97 6.02
C MET A 29 14.51 0.71 6.71
N THR A 30 15.42 -0.16 7.12
CA THR A 30 15.07 -1.36 7.87
C THR A 30 14.72 -1.03 9.32
N VAL A 31 13.97 -1.93 9.96
CA VAL A 31 13.65 -1.84 11.39
C VAL A 31 14.92 -1.77 12.24
N ARG A 32 15.96 -2.53 11.84
CA ARG A 32 17.23 -2.59 12.55
C ARG A 32 18.00 -1.27 12.48
N GLU A 33 18.08 -0.67 11.29
CA GLU A 33 18.72 0.64 11.11
C GLU A 33 18.01 1.70 11.95
N TYR A 34 16.67 1.71 11.95
CA TYR A 34 15.88 2.61 12.79
C TYR A 34 16.17 2.41 14.28
N GLN A 35 16.24 1.17 14.75
CA GLN A 35 16.56 0.87 16.15
C GLN A 35 17.95 1.38 16.53
N LEU A 36 18.97 1.12 15.70
CA LEU A 36 20.34 1.58 15.94
C LEU A 36 20.43 3.11 15.94
N MET A 37 19.78 3.77 14.97
CA MET A 37 19.75 5.23 14.86
C MET A 37 19.15 5.91 16.09
N HIS A 38 18.12 5.31 16.69
CA HIS A 38 17.41 5.86 17.84
C HIS A 38 17.82 5.22 19.18
N GLY A 39 18.91 4.45 19.21
CA GLY A 39 19.41 3.81 20.45
C GLY A 39 18.45 2.79 21.07
N LEU A 40 17.54 2.21 20.28
CA LEU A 40 16.55 1.24 20.73
C LEU A 40 17.16 -0.18 20.75
N PRO A 41 16.76 -1.04 21.70
CA PRO A 41 17.20 -2.43 21.72
C PRO A 41 16.79 -3.17 20.44
N VAL A 42 17.77 -3.74 19.73
CA VAL A 42 17.55 -4.46 18.46
C VAL A 42 16.68 -5.71 18.65
N SER A 43 16.72 -6.31 19.84
CA SER A 43 15.89 -7.45 20.22
C SER A 43 14.42 -7.10 20.45
N ARG A 44 14.07 -5.83 20.64
CA ARG A 44 12.71 -5.39 20.97
C ARG A 44 11.92 -5.09 19.71
N GLY A 45 10.83 -5.82 19.48
CA GLY A 45 9.93 -5.57 18.35
C GLY A 45 9.25 -4.19 18.43
N LEU A 46 9.24 -3.47 17.31
CA LEU A 46 8.56 -2.16 17.14
C LEU A 46 7.05 -2.32 16.88
N VAL A 47 6.37 -3.02 17.79
CA VAL A 47 4.92 -3.24 17.76
C VAL A 47 4.33 -2.93 19.12
N SER A 48 3.11 -2.41 19.11
CA SER A 48 2.35 -2.09 20.33
C SER A 48 2.04 -3.36 21.12
N ASP A 49 1.85 -3.22 22.42
CA ASP A 49 1.61 -4.32 23.35
C ASP A 49 0.29 -5.03 23.03
N SER A 50 -0.76 -4.29 22.67
CA SER A 50 -2.04 -4.88 22.25
C SER A 50 -1.93 -5.66 20.94
N LEU A 51 -1.12 -5.19 19.98
CA LEU A 51 -0.88 -5.92 18.74
C LEU A 51 -0.03 -7.18 19.01
N ARG A 52 0.98 -7.07 19.88
CA ARG A 52 1.80 -8.21 20.32
C ARG A 52 0.96 -9.28 21.00
N ALA A 53 0.06 -8.89 21.91
CA ALA A 53 -0.86 -9.79 22.59
C ALA A 53 -1.81 -10.50 21.61
N ARG A 54 -2.37 -9.77 20.63
CA ARG A 54 -3.21 -10.36 19.58
C ARG A 54 -2.44 -11.36 18.71
N HIS A 55 -1.22 -11.04 18.30
CA HIS A 55 -0.35 -11.96 17.55
C HIS A 55 -0.04 -13.21 18.36
N ALA A 56 0.31 -13.07 19.64
CA ALA A 56 0.58 -14.19 20.52
C ALA A 56 -0.67 -15.08 20.71
N ALA A 57 -1.84 -14.49 20.92
CA ALA A 57 -3.10 -15.23 21.05
C ALA A 57 -3.49 -15.96 19.75
N ARG A 58 -3.23 -15.35 18.59
CA ARG A 58 -3.41 -16.01 17.29
C ARG A 58 -2.43 -17.17 17.13
N GLN A 59 -1.16 -16.96 17.47
CA GLN A 59 -0.14 -18.00 17.36
C GLN A 59 -0.45 -19.19 18.27
N ARG A 60 -0.87 -18.95 19.52
CA ARG A 60 -1.31 -20.03 20.43
C ARG A 60 -2.45 -20.86 19.84
N ARG A 61 -3.44 -20.20 19.22
CA ARG A 61 -4.55 -20.91 18.55
C ARG A 61 -4.09 -21.77 17.38
N ILE A 62 -3.14 -21.28 16.58
CA ILE A 62 -2.56 -22.05 15.47
C ILE A 62 -1.77 -23.24 16.01
N MET A 63 -0.92 -23.01 17.02
CA MET A 63 -0.07 -24.05 17.61
C MET A 63 -0.87 -25.15 18.34
N ALA A 64 -2.04 -24.82 18.87
CA ALA A 64 -2.95 -25.78 19.49
C ALA A 64 -3.80 -26.56 18.48
N GLY A 65 -3.71 -26.25 17.20
CA GLY A 65 -4.46 -26.91 16.13
C GLY A 65 -3.62 -27.89 15.31
N PRO A 66 -4.23 -28.56 14.33
CA PRO A 66 -3.55 -29.54 13.47
C PRO A 66 -2.41 -28.94 12.63
N GLU A 67 -2.43 -27.63 12.37
CA GLU A 67 -1.30 -26.93 11.73
C GLU A 67 -0.09 -26.84 12.67
N GLY A 68 -0.33 -26.59 13.96
CA GLY A 68 0.69 -26.58 15.00
C GLY A 68 1.35 -27.93 15.20
N GLU A 69 0.54 -29.00 15.27
CA GLU A 69 1.02 -30.38 15.38
C GLU A 69 1.94 -30.75 14.20
N ARG A 70 1.54 -30.43 12.97
CA ARG A 70 2.36 -30.64 11.76
C ARG A 70 3.67 -29.86 11.81
N LEU A 71 3.63 -28.61 12.27
CA LEU A 71 4.82 -27.77 12.41
C LEU A 71 5.79 -28.35 13.45
N GLN A 72 5.27 -28.80 14.59
CA GLN A 72 6.06 -29.41 15.65
C GLN A 72 6.71 -30.73 15.18
N ALA A 73 5.97 -31.56 14.46
CA ALA A 73 6.46 -32.80 13.86
C ALA A 73 7.58 -32.53 12.84
N GLY A 74 7.43 -31.52 11.99
CA GLY A 74 8.47 -31.13 11.02
C GLY A 74 9.75 -30.55 11.64
N ILE A 75 9.67 -29.95 12.84
CA ILE A 75 10.85 -29.45 13.59
C ILE A 75 11.63 -30.60 14.25
N ALA A 76 10.93 -31.66 14.69
CA ALA A 76 11.55 -32.83 15.31
C ALA A 76 12.43 -33.62 14.31
N ASP A 77 12.12 -33.51 13.02
CA ASP A 77 12.91 -34.12 11.95
C ASP A 77 14.15 -33.27 11.59
N LYS A 78 15.14 -33.28 12.49
CA LYS A 78 16.39 -32.50 12.36
C LYS A 78 17.18 -32.81 11.08
N ALA A 79 17.01 -33.99 10.49
CA ALA A 79 17.65 -34.38 9.23
C ALA A 79 17.12 -33.55 8.04
N GLY A 80 15.83 -33.19 8.05
CA GLY A 80 15.23 -32.31 7.04
C GLY A 80 15.73 -30.87 7.11
N ALA A 81 16.01 -30.35 8.31
CA ALA A 81 16.47 -28.96 8.48
C ALA A 81 17.88 -28.68 7.93
N ALA A 82 18.77 -29.69 7.94
CA ALA A 82 20.09 -29.60 7.31
C ALA A 82 20.00 -29.68 5.78
N ALA A 83 19.17 -30.58 5.25
CA ALA A 83 18.94 -30.72 3.81
C ALA A 83 18.35 -29.44 3.16
N VAL A 84 17.56 -28.66 3.91
CA VAL A 84 16.99 -27.38 3.44
C VAL A 84 18.04 -26.29 3.22
N ARG A 85 19.25 -26.41 3.79
CA ARG A 85 20.35 -25.45 3.58
C ARG A 85 21.27 -25.82 2.43
N ASP A 86 21.06 -26.98 1.81
CA ASP A 86 21.78 -27.38 0.61
C ASP A 86 21.34 -26.51 -0.59
N PRO A 87 22.27 -25.83 -1.30
CA PRO A 87 21.94 -24.95 -2.41
C PRO A 87 21.20 -25.64 -3.57
N GLU A 88 21.47 -26.92 -3.81
CA GLU A 88 20.84 -27.70 -4.85
C GLU A 88 19.43 -28.16 -4.44
N VAL A 89 19.24 -28.53 -3.18
CA VAL A 89 17.90 -28.78 -2.62
C VAL A 89 17.05 -27.51 -2.65
N MET A 90 17.63 -26.35 -2.28
CA MET A 90 16.95 -25.05 -2.40
C MET A 90 16.58 -24.72 -3.84
N ARG A 91 17.49 -24.96 -4.80
CA ARG A 91 17.23 -24.74 -6.22
C ARG A 91 16.12 -25.65 -6.75
N ARG A 92 16.16 -26.96 -6.44
CA ARG A 92 15.12 -27.92 -6.82
C ARG A 92 13.77 -27.58 -6.19
N ALA A 93 13.74 -27.20 -4.91
CA ALA A 93 12.52 -26.77 -4.22
C ALA A 93 11.95 -25.46 -4.80
N ALA A 94 12.81 -24.51 -5.19
CA ALA A 94 12.40 -23.27 -5.84
C ALA A 94 11.77 -23.55 -7.22
N VAL A 95 12.38 -24.42 -8.02
CA VAL A 95 11.85 -24.86 -9.33
C VAL A 95 10.51 -25.61 -9.16
N ALA A 96 10.40 -26.50 -8.17
CA ALA A 96 9.17 -27.27 -7.91
C ALA A 96 8.01 -26.41 -7.37
N ARG A 97 8.29 -25.32 -6.62
CA ARG A 97 7.27 -24.40 -6.10
C ARG A 97 6.72 -23.44 -7.15
N ALA A 98 7.51 -23.09 -8.17
CA ALA A 98 7.16 -22.05 -9.13
C ALA A 98 5.85 -22.30 -9.92
N PRO A 99 5.54 -23.51 -10.42
CA PRO A 99 4.30 -23.71 -11.19
C PRO A 99 3.04 -23.91 -10.33
N GLN A 100 3.17 -24.34 -9.07
CA GLN A 100 2.00 -24.75 -8.26
C GLN A 100 1.50 -23.68 -7.28
N ALA A 101 2.34 -22.72 -6.89
CA ALA A 101 1.95 -21.66 -5.95
C ALA A 101 1.16 -20.52 -6.61
N ALA A 102 1.50 -20.16 -7.85
CA ALA A 102 0.89 -19.06 -8.60
C ALA A 102 -0.66 -19.18 -8.72
N PRO A 103 -1.25 -20.32 -9.12
CA PRO A 103 -2.70 -20.43 -9.25
C PRO A 103 -3.44 -20.35 -7.91
N LYS A 104 -2.91 -20.92 -6.83
CA LYS A 104 -3.50 -20.82 -5.47
C LYS A 104 -3.47 -19.39 -4.93
N ILE A 105 -2.35 -18.69 -5.11
CA ILE A 105 -2.21 -17.28 -4.73
C ILE A 105 -3.19 -16.42 -5.56
N ALA A 106 -3.24 -16.63 -6.88
CA ALA A 106 -4.17 -15.91 -7.76
C ALA A 106 -5.64 -16.15 -7.39
N ALA A 107 -6.03 -17.40 -7.08
CA ALA A 107 -7.38 -17.73 -6.63
C ALA A 107 -7.74 -17.05 -5.30
N THR A 108 -6.82 -17.07 -4.32
CA THR A 108 -7.00 -16.41 -3.02
C THR A 108 -7.13 -14.90 -3.15
N LEU A 109 -6.31 -14.28 -4.01
CA LEU A 109 -6.39 -12.85 -4.31
C LEU A 109 -7.68 -12.49 -5.05
N ARG A 110 -8.12 -13.31 -6.02
CA ARG A 110 -9.40 -13.13 -6.73
C ARG A 110 -10.60 -13.20 -5.77
N ALA A 111 -10.53 -14.04 -4.73
CA ALA A 111 -11.59 -14.16 -3.73
C ALA A 111 -11.64 -12.97 -2.75
N LYS A 112 -10.50 -12.34 -2.45
CA LYS A 112 -10.40 -11.24 -1.45
C LYS A 112 -10.46 -9.84 -2.04
N VAL A 113 -10.14 -9.67 -3.32
CA VAL A 113 -10.16 -8.36 -3.99
C VAL A 113 -11.51 -8.21 -4.70
N PRO A 114 -12.39 -7.28 -4.24
CA PRO A 114 -13.65 -7.04 -4.92
C PRO A 114 -13.40 -6.57 -6.36
N PRO A 115 -14.26 -6.95 -7.33
CA PRO A 115 -14.16 -6.42 -8.68
C PRO A 115 -14.33 -4.89 -8.66
N LEU A 116 -13.61 -4.21 -9.54
CA LEU A 116 -13.77 -2.78 -9.80
C LEU A 116 -14.63 -2.58 -11.04
N VAL A 117 -15.39 -1.49 -11.04
CA VAL A 117 -16.20 -1.07 -12.19
C VAL A 117 -15.32 -0.19 -13.08
N CYS A 118 -15.21 -0.54 -14.36
CA CYS A 118 -14.46 0.24 -15.35
C CYS A 118 -15.08 1.65 -15.50
N VAL A 119 -14.27 2.70 -15.36
CA VAL A 119 -14.74 4.10 -15.44
C VAL A 119 -15.13 4.56 -16.84
N VAL A 120 -14.89 3.74 -17.87
CA VAL A 120 -15.21 4.05 -19.27
C VAL A 120 -16.45 3.30 -19.74
N CYS A 121 -16.52 1.99 -19.49
CA CYS A 121 -17.57 1.12 -20.04
C CYS A 121 -18.47 0.46 -18.99
N GLY A 122 -18.24 0.69 -17.69
CA GLY A 122 -19.06 0.13 -16.61
C GLY A 122 -18.89 -1.37 -16.37
N ARG A 123 -18.05 -2.07 -17.12
CA ARG A 123 -17.81 -3.51 -16.93
C ARG A 123 -17.01 -3.78 -15.65
N GLU A 124 -17.40 -4.81 -14.92
CA GLU A 124 -16.63 -5.33 -13.80
C GLU A 124 -15.33 -5.99 -14.26
N HIS A 125 -14.22 -5.66 -13.61
CA HIS A 125 -12.93 -6.30 -13.86
C HIS A 125 -12.10 -6.40 -12.58
N ARG A 126 -11.12 -7.32 -12.57
CA ARG A 126 -10.18 -7.51 -11.46
C ARG A 126 -8.77 -7.17 -11.91
N PRO A 127 -8.28 -5.94 -11.69
CA PRO A 127 -6.92 -5.59 -12.08
C PRO A 127 -5.88 -6.15 -11.11
N GLY A 128 -4.64 -6.31 -11.58
CA GLY A 128 -3.49 -6.65 -10.73
C GLY A 128 -3.11 -5.51 -9.75
N ASP A 129 -3.45 -4.27 -10.09
CA ASP A 129 -3.25 -3.08 -9.27
C ASP A 129 -4.58 -2.32 -9.12
N ARG A 130 -4.96 -1.95 -7.88
CA ARG A 130 -6.15 -1.16 -7.56
C ARG A 130 -6.16 0.24 -8.20
N ARG A 131 -5.02 0.74 -8.68
CA ARG A 131 -4.92 2.00 -9.44
C ARG A 131 -5.39 1.86 -10.89
N THR A 132 -5.54 0.64 -11.40
CA THR A 132 -6.01 0.40 -12.76
C THR A 132 -7.53 0.49 -12.79
N LEU A 133 -8.06 1.63 -13.24
CA LEU A 133 -9.50 1.93 -13.28
C LEU A 133 -10.23 1.47 -14.55
N THR A 134 -9.50 0.86 -15.50
CA THR A 134 -10.02 0.49 -16.82
C THR A 134 -9.82 -0.99 -17.09
N CYS A 135 -10.82 -1.64 -17.69
CA CYS A 135 -10.82 -3.08 -17.91
C CYS A 135 -9.93 -3.57 -19.06
N SER A 136 -9.55 -2.69 -19.99
CA SER A 136 -8.79 -3.07 -21.19
C SER A 136 -7.87 -1.94 -21.69
N PRO A 137 -6.91 -2.22 -22.59
CA PRO A 137 -6.07 -1.21 -23.23
C PRO A 137 -6.88 -0.16 -24.00
N GLU A 138 -7.98 -0.54 -24.65
CA GLU A 138 -8.86 0.37 -25.38
C GLU A 138 -9.54 1.33 -24.42
N CYS A 139 -10.14 0.82 -23.33
CA CYS A 139 -10.72 1.65 -22.28
C CYS A 139 -9.65 2.56 -21.63
N ARG A 140 -8.41 2.07 -21.47
CA ARG A 140 -7.30 2.89 -20.98
C ARG A 140 -7.00 4.05 -21.93
N SER A 141 -6.94 3.78 -23.23
CA SER A 141 -6.71 4.81 -24.25
C SER A 141 -7.83 5.85 -24.26
N THR A 142 -9.09 5.43 -24.21
CA THR A 142 -10.25 6.33 -24.11
C THR A 142 -10.20 7.17 -22.83
N TRP A 143 -9.89 6.56 -21.68
CA TRP A 143 -9.78 7.29 -20.42
C TRP A 143 -8.62 8.30 -20.43
N GLN A 144 -7.47 7.94 -21.00
CA GLN A 144 -6.34 8.85 -21.17
C GLN A 144 -6.72 10.02 -22.08
N ALA A 145 -7.33 9.76 -23.24
CA ALA A 145 -7.82 10.79 -24.14
C ALA A 145 -8.84 11.71 -23.46
N GLN A 146 -9.78 11.16 -22.68
CA GLN A 146 -10.73 11.96 -21.90
C GLN A 146 -10.04 12.79 -20.81
N ARG A 147 -9.00 12.27 -20.15
CA ARG A 147 -8.23 13.04 -19.16
C ARG A 147 -7.39 14.14 -19.79
N VAL A 148 -6.82 13.90 -20.97
CA VAL A 148 -6.09 14.90 -21.75
C VAL A 148 -7.03 15.95 -22.35
N ALA A 149 -8.23 15.55 -22.80
CA ALA A 149 -9.27 16.47 -23.28
C ALA A 149 -9.88 17.30 -22.14
N ARG A 150 -10.04 16.71 -20.94
CA ARG A 150 -10.37 17.44 -19.70
C ARG A 150 -9.15 18.18 -19.13
N GLY A 151 -8.21 18.57 -19.99
CA GLY A 151 -6.77 18.56 -19.77
C GLY A 151 -6.17 19.21 -18.53
N PRO A 152 -4.89 18.93 -18.27
CA PRO A 152 -4.06 19.76 -17.40
C PRO A 152 -3.95 21.16 -18.03
N ARG A 153 -4.45 22.17 -17.30
CA ARG A 153 -4.30 23.61 -17.61
C ARG A 153 -4.37 23.93 -19.11
N ASP A 154 -5.59 24.02 -19.67
CA ASP A 154 -5.79 24.82 -20.88
C ASP A 154 -5.07 26.17 -20.65
N PRO A 155 -3.98 26.48 -21.40
CA PRO A 155 -3.18 27.67 -21.15
C PRO A 155 -4.01 28.94 -21.23
N ASP A 156 -4.98 28.97 -22.14
CA ASP A 156 -5.90 30.10 -22.29
C ASP A 156 -6.85 30.18 -21.10
N ARG A 157 -7.30 29.04 -20.57
CA ARG A 157 -8.11 29.00 -19.34
C ARG A 157 -7.33 29.52 -18.14
N VAL A 158 -6.05 29.19 -18.01
CA VAL A 158 -5.20 29.69 -16.92
C VAL A 158 -4.91 31.18 -17.10
N ALA A 159 -4.65 31.63 -18.33
CA ALA A 159 -4.47 33.05 -18.65
C ALA A 159 -5.73 33.87 -18.27
N ARG A 160 -6.93 33.36 -18.61
CA ARG A 160 -8.19 34.00 -18.19
C ARG A 160 -8.39 34.00 -16.67
N MET A 161 -8.02 32.93 -15.96
CA MET A 161 -8.05 32.94 -14.48
C MET A 161 -7.08 33.96 -13.88
N ARG A 162 -5.91 34.15 -14.49
CA ARG A 162 -4.89 35.13 -14.05
C ARG A 162 -5.41 36.56 -14.26
N ALA A 163 -5.97 36.86 -15.44
CA ALA A 163 -6.59 38.16 -15.72
C ALA A 163 -7.73 38.49 -14.73
N MET A 164 -8.59 37.52 -14.40
CA MET A 164 -9.61 37.73 -13.37
C MET A 164 -9.01 38.00 -11.99
N ARG A 165 -7.88 37.37 -11.65
CA ARG A 165 -7.20 37.60 -10.37
C ARG A 165 -6.55 38.98 -10.32
N GLU A 166 -5.96 39.44 -11.42
CA GLU A 166 -5.39 40.79 -11.58
C GLU A 166 -6.49 41.86 -11.50
N ALA A 167 -7.68 41.58 -12.03
CA ALA A 167 -8.87 42.43 -11.90
C ALA A 167 -9.49 42.42 -10.48
N GLY A 168 -8.90 41.68 -9.53
CA GLY A 168 -9.31 41.68 -8.12
C GLY A 168 -10.22 40.53 -7.69
N ALA A 169 -10.73 39.70 -8.62
CA ALA A 169 -11.64 38.60 -8.28
C ALA A 169 -10.96 37.57 -7.36
N SER A 170 -11.65 37.18 -6.28
CA SER A 170 -11.18 36.16 -5.34
C SER A 170 -11.09 34.77 -5.97
N TYR A 171 -10.28 33.88 -5.39
CA TYR A 171 -10.18 32.49 -5.85
C TYR A 171 -11.53 31.77 -5.86
N ALA A 172 -12.45 32.11 -4.94
CA ALA A 172 -13.78 31.53 -4.89
C ALA A 172 -14.67 32.02 -6.04
N GLU A 173 -14.58 33.29 -6.41
CA GLU A 173 -15.32 33.87 -7.54
C GLU A 173 -14.84 33.29 -8.87
N ILE A 174 -13.52 33.19 -9.05
CA ILE A 174 -12.94 32.54 -10.23
C ILE A 174 -13.37 31.07 -10.26
N GLY A 175 -13.36 30.38 -9.12
CA GLY A 175 -13.79 28.98 -9.04
C GLY A 175 -15.24 28.78 -9.51
N ARG A 176 -16.15 29.64 -9.05
CA ARG A 176 -17.57 29.62 -9.49
C ARG A 176 -17.71 29.83 -10.99
N ALA A 177 -16.98 30.78 -11.57
CA ALA A 177 -17.02 31.05 -13.01
C ALA A 177 -16.58 29.85 -13.87
N TYR A 178 -15.70 29.00 -13.36
CA TYR A 178 -15.13 27.86 -14.08
C TYR A 178 -15.63 26.49 -13.60
N GLY A 179 -16.61 26.45 -12.70
CA GLY A 179 -17.14 25.20 -12.15
C GLY A 179 -16.12 24.37 -11.35
N ILE A 180 -15.15 25.02 -10.71
CA ILE A 180 -14.07 24.37 -9.93
C ILE A 180 -13.93 25.01 -8.54
N THR A 181 -13.26 24.31 -7.63
CA THR A 181 -13.03 24.85 -6.28
C THR A 181 -12.01 26.00 -6.31
N GLY A 182 -12.13 26.97 -5.40
CA GLY A 182 -11.13 28.05 -5.28
C GLY A 182 -9.72 27.54 -4.96
N GLN A 183 -9.61 26.41 -4.26
CA GLN A 183 -8.31 25.75 -4.03
C GLN A 183 -7.69 25.22 -5.34
N THR A 184 -8.52 24.68 -6.24
CA THR A 184 -8.10 24.28 -7.59
C THR A 184 -7.60 25.47 -8.39
N VAL A 185 -8.28 26.62 -8.32
CA VAL A 185 -7.82 27.88 -8.96
C VAL A 185 -6.47 28.31 -8.42
N ARG A 186 -6.30 28.35 -7.09
CA ARG A 186 -5.01 28.70 -6.45
C ARG A 186 -3.89 27.80 -6.95
N HIS A 187 -4.11 26.49 -6.96
CA HIS A 187 -3.15 25.52 -7.45
C HIS A 187 -2.82 25.69 -8.95
N HIS A 188 -3.78 26.09 -9.77
CA HIS A 188 -3.53 26.39 -11.18
C HIS A 188 -2.65 27.62 -11.37
N LEU A 189 -2.85 28.68 -10.58
CA LEU A 189 -2.11 29.93 -10.69
C LEU A 189 -0.72 29.91 -10.02
N THR A 190 -0.46 29.00 -9.06
CA THR A 190 0.85 28.91 -8.38
C THR A 190 1.87 28.00 -9.05
N GLN A 191 1.45 27.21 -10.04
CA GLN A 191 2.27 26.18 -10.69
C GLN A 191 2.43 26.42 -12.21
N ALA A 192 2.05 27.62 -12.68
CA ALA A 192 2.25 28.10 -14.04
C ALA A 192 3.18 29.29 -13.98
#